data_AF-A0A351HCY2-F1
#
_entry.id   AF-A0A351HCY2-F1
#
_cell.length_a   1.000
_cell.length_b   1.000
_cell.length_c   1.000
_cell.angle_alpha   90.00
_cell.angle_beta   90.00
_cell.angle_gamma   90.00
#
_symmetry.space_group_name_H-M   'P 1'
#
loop_
_entity.id
_entity.type
_entity.pdbx_description
1 polymer ?
#
loop_
_entity_poly.entity_id
_entity_poly.type
_entity_poly.pdbx_seq_one_letter_code
_entity_poly.pdbx_strand_id
1 'polypeptide(L)'
;MNISLFDYHLPAELIAQEPAAVRDASRLMVVNRATREVTHAYFSQIGQYLPAKPRFFRNNAAVLKARIFGQRPTGGKVECLLLQPAEDAQTWWCLLKPGKKTFSAGSFGLPGDYQAEVLEMGNNGNYRVRFQPERDESITDLSERLGILPLPPYIERTAQDPRRSQDNERYQTV
;
A
#
# COMPACT_ATOMS: atom_id res chain seq x y z
N MET A 1 1.23 -24.21 -7.34
CA MET A 1 2.54 -23.61 -7.66
C MET A 1 3.46 -23.84 -6.47
N ASN A 2 4.65 -24.41 -6.66
CA ASN A 2 5.58 -24.62 -5.55
C ASN A 2 6.29 -23.30 -5.22
N ILE A 3 5.94 -22.70 -4.09
CA ILE A 3 6.46 -21.39 -3.65
C ILE A 3 7.97 -21.45 -3.40
N SER A 4 8.50 -22.62 -3.00
CA SER A 4 9.92 -22.78 -2.67
C SER A 4 10.85 -22.57 -3.87
N LEU A 5 10.35 -22.66 -5.11
CA LEU A 5 11.13 -22.38 -6.32
C LEU A 5 11.52 -20.90 -6.45
N PHE A 6 10.90 -20.02 -5.66
CA PHE A 6 11.15 -18.58 -5.64
C PHE A 6 11.77 -18.13 -4.32
N ASP A 7 12.11 -19.07 -3.43
CA ASP A 7 12.71 -18.76 -2.14
C ASP A 7 14.22 -18.52 -2.28
N TYR A 8 14.73 -17.53 -1.56
CA TYR A 8 16.15 -17.20 -1.50
C TYR A 8 16.47 -16.53 -0.16
N HIS A 9 17.72 -16.67 0.28
CA HIS A 9 18.16 -16.00 1.49
C HIS A 9 18.27 -14.48 1.24
N LEU A 10 17.39 -13.72 1.89
CA LEU A 10 17.40 -12.25 1.90
C LEU A 10 17.66 -11.76 3.33
N PRO A 11 18.90 -11.33 3.65
CA PRO A 11 19.19 -10.68 4.92
C PRO A 11 18.31 -9.42 5.12
N ALA A 12 17.73 -9.26 6.30
CA ALA A 12 16.77 -8.19 6.59
C ALA A 12 17.39 -6.79 6.45
N GLU A 13 18.67 -6.66 6.76
CA GLU A 13 19.47 -5.44 6.63
C GLU A 13 19.66 -4.98 5.17
N LEU A 14 19.44 -5.87 4.19
CA LEU A 14 19.47 -5.53 2.77
C LEU A 14 18.11 -5.04 2.23
N ILE A 15 17.05 -5.08 3.06
CA ILE A 15 15.74 -4.51 2.73
C ILE A 15 15.78 -3.02 3.07
N ALA A 16 15.87 -2.19 2.02
CA ALA A 16 15.89 -0.74 2.17
C ALA A 16 14.65 -0.23 2.92
N GLN A 17 14.90 0.36 4.09
CA GLN A 17 13.84 0.99 4.91
C GLN A 17 13.47 2.39 4.40
N GLU A 18 14.34 2.99 3.60
CA GLU A 18 14.18 4.30 2.98
C GLU A 18 14.75 4.27 1.55
N PRO A 19 14.19 5.03 0.61
CA PRO A 19 14.79 5.19 -0.70
C PRO A 19 16.11 5.95 -0.60
N ALA A 20 17.01 5.75 -1.57
CA ALA A 20 18.25 6.52 -1.68
C ALA A 20 17.96 8.03 -1.69
N ALA A 21 18.78 8.84 -1.00
CA ALA A 21 18.59 10.29 -0.89
C ALA A 21 18.45 10.95 -2.27
N VAL A 22 19.36 10.61 -3.17
CA VAL A 22 19.31 10.95 -4.60
C VAL A 22 18.78 9.74 -5.36
N ARG A 23 17.68 9.90 -6.10
CA ARG A 23 16.89 8.78 -6.63
C ARG A 23 17.65 7.92 -7.65
N ASP A 24 18.43 8.55 -8.53
CA ASP A 24 19.22 7.90 -9.57
C ASP A 24 20.60 7.43 -9.09
N ALA A 25 20.96 7.70 -7.84
CA ALA A 25 22.12 7.11 -7.18
C ALA A 25 21.86 5.67 -6.68
N SER A 26 20.64 5.15 -6.89
CA SER A 26 20.34 3.73 -6.63
C SER A 26 21.17 2.81 -7.52
N ARG A 27 21.52 1.63 -7.00
CA ARG A 27 22.22 0.60 -7.78
C ARG A 27 21.29 0.04 -8.85
N LEU A 28 21.84 -0.22 -10.03
CA LEU A 28 21.18 -0.85 -11.17
C LEU A 28 21.88 -2.18 -11.46
N MET A 29 21.14 -3.29 -11.41
CA MET A 29 21.60 -4.58 -11.89
C MET A 29 21.09 -4.80 -13.32
N VAL A 30 22.01 -4.84 -14.28
CA VAL A 30 21.69 -5.10 -15.68
C VAL A 30 21.91 -6.57 -15.97
N VAL A 31 20.87 -7.24 -16.46
CA VAL A 31 20.93 -8.67 -16.79
C VAL A 31 20.72 -8.84 -18.28
N ASN A 32 21.75 -9.32 -18.99
CA ASN A 32 21.61 -9.73 -20.37
C ASN A 32 20.99 -11.13 -20.42
N ARG A 33 19.72 -11.23 -20.80
CA ARG A 33 18.99 -12.52 -20.81
C ARG A 33 19.55 -13.55 -21.79
N ALA A 34 20.17 -13.11 -22.89
CA ALA A 34 20.70 -14.01 -23.91
C ALA A 34 22.03 -14.64 -23.46
N THR A 35 22.93 -13.82 -22.89
CA THR A 35 24.26 -14.27 -22.44
C THR A 35 24.28 -14.71 -20.96
N ARG A 36 23.24 -14.38 -20.20
CA ARG A 36 23.15 -14.50 -18.74
C ARG A 36 24.19 -13.68 -17.96
N GLU A 37 24.81 -12.72 -18.63
CA GLU A 37 25.76 -11.80 -18.00
C GLU A 37 25.04 -10.82 -17.07
N VAL A 38 25.67 -10.54 -15.93
CA VAL A 38 25.21 -9.57 -14.94
C VAL A 38 26.23 -8.45 -14.84
N THR A 39 25.78 -7.21 -15.04
CA THR A 39 26.59 -6.01 -14.87
C THR A 39 26.00 -5.14 -13.77
N HIS A 40 26.86 -4.56 -12.94
CA HIS A 40 26.46 -3.62 -11.90
C HIS A 40 26.77 -2.18 -12.33
N ALA A 41 25.76 -1.32 -12.24
CA ALA A 41 25.82 0.08 -12.60
C ALA A 41 25.03 0.92 -11.56
N TYR A 42 24.88 2.21 -11.83
CA TYR A 42 23.96 3.10 -11.15
C TYR A 42 22.78 3.47 -12.05
N PHE A 43 21.63 3.79 -11.46
CA PHE A 43 20.44 4.13 -12.22
C PHE A 43 20.62 5.39 -13.09
N SER A 44 21.48 6.33 -12.66
CA SER A 44 21.91 7.48 -13.46
C SER A 44 22.53 7.09 -14.81
N GLN A 45 23.02 5.85 -14.93
CA GLN A 45 23.63 5.30 -16.16
C GLN A 45 22.63 4.53 -17.03
N ILE A 46 21.33 4.48 -16.68
CA ILE A 46 20.31 3.71 -17.42
C ILE A 46 20.28 4.05 -18.92
N GLY A 47 20.57 5.31 -19.28
CA GLY A 47 20.69 5.79 -20.66
C GLY A 47 21.60 4.93 -21.54
N GLN A 48 22.67 4.35 -20.97
CA GLN A 48 23.66 3.54 -21.68
C GLN A 48 23.12 2.16 -22.10
N TYR A 49 22.04 1.70 -21.48
CA TYR A 49 21.45 0.38 -21.67
C TYR A 49 20.12 0.42 -22.45
N LEU A 50 19.67 1.61 -22.83
CA LEU A 50 18.42 1.80 -23.57
C LEU A 50 18.68 1.74 -25.08
N PRO A 51 17.75 1.18 -25.88
CA PRO A 51 17.83 1.27 -27.33
C PRO A 51 17.70 2.73 -27.78
N ALA A 52 18.18 3.07 -28.97
CA ALA A 52 18.17 4.43 -29.51
C ALA A 52 16.78 5.10 -29.56
N LYS A 53 15.70 4.30 -29.61
CA LYS A 53 14.30 4.77 -29.59
C LYS A 53 13.52 4.00 -28.51
N PRO A 54 13.71 4.31 -27.22
CA PRO A 54 13.03 3.61 -26.16
C PRO A 54 11.56 4.04 -26.08
N ARG A 55 10.69 3.12 -25.68
CA ARG A 55 9.31 3.42 -25.31
C ARG A 55 9.12 3.04 -23.85
N PHE A 56 8.69 4.00 -23.05
CA PHE A 56 8.43 3.79 -21.62
C PHE A 56 6.94 3.75 -21.38
N PHE A 57 6.51 2.72 -20.65
CA PHE A 57 5.18 2.65 -20.07
C PHE A 57 5.37 2.88 -18.58
N ARG A 58 4.83 4.00 -18.08
CA ARG A 58 4.92 4.39 -16.68
C ARG A 58 3.55 4.22 -16.05
N ASN A 59 3.52 3.61 -14.88
CA ASN A 59 2.33 3.65 -14.07
C ASN A 59 2.25 5.04 -13.43
N ASN A 60 1.26 5.84 -13.82
CA ASN A 60 1.00 7.16 -13.24
C ASN A 60 -0.21 7.05 -12.30
N ALA A 61 -0.03 6.31 -11.21
CA ALA A 61 -1.05 6.12 -10.19
C ALA A 61 -0.49 6.58 -8.84
N ALA A 62 -1.20 7.50 -8.19
CA ALA A 62 -0.91 7.86 -6.81
C ALA A 62 -1.49 6.79 -5.90
N VAL A 63 -0.67 6.31 -4.96
CA VAL A 63 -1.09 5.40 -3.90
C VAL A 63 -2.02 6.17 -2.98
N LEU A 64 -3.29 5.78 -2.98
CA LEU A 64 -4.31 6.26 -2.04
C LEU A 64 -3.81 6.04 -0.61
N LYS A 65 -4.08 6.99 0.30
CA LYS A 65 -3.90 6.78 1.75
C LYS A 65 -4.92 5.79 2.33
N ALA A 66 -4.95 4.59 1.76
CA ALA A 66 -6.04 3.63 1.88
C ALA A 66 -6.19 3.01 3.27
N ARG A 67 -5.22 3.18 4.18
CA ARG A 67 -5.27 2.58 5.51
C ARG A 67 -5.91 3.57 6.50
N ILE A 68 -7.16 3.32 6.84
CA ILE A 68 -7.95 4.08 7.81
C ILE A 68 -8.11 3.30 9.12
N PHE A 69 -8.26 4.01 10.24
CA PHE A 69 -8.41 3.41 11.57
C PHE A 69 -9.74 3.76 12.20
N GLY A 70 -10.29 2.80 12.94
CA GLY A 70 -11.49 2.98 13.74
C GLY A 70 -11.53 2.05 14.94
N GLN A 71 -12.69 1.97 15.57
CA GLN A 71 -12.96 1.15 16.74
C GLN A 71 -14.28 0.41 16.56
N ARG A 72 -14.33 -0.85 16.99
CA ARG A 72 -15.57 -1.61 17.13
C ARG A 72 -16.42 -1.01 18.27
N PRO A 73 -17.74 -1.29 18.32
CA PRO A 73 -18.58 -0.95 19.49
C PRO A 73 -18.03 -1.47 20.83
N THR A 74 -17.27 -2.57 20.79
CA THR A 74 -16.58 -3.15 21.95
C THR A 74 -15.32 -2.39 22.39
N GLY A 75 -14.99 -1.26 21.75
CA GLY A 75 -13.79 -0.45 22.01
C GLY A 75 -12.50 -0.99 21.37
N GLY A 76 -12.57 -2.15 20.73
CA GLY A 76 -11.39 -2.76 20.12
C GLY A 76 -10.98 -2.09 18.80
N LYS A 77 -9.69 -1.76 18.66
CA LYS A 77 -9.13 -1.12 17.46
C LYS A 77 -9.34 -1.94 16.17
N VAL A 78 -9.52 -1.23 15.07
CA VAL A 78 -9.65 -1.74 13.70
C VAL A 78 -8.71 -0.95 12.80
N GLU A 79 -7.88 -1.66 12.05
CA GLU A 79 -7.18 -1.15 10.87
C GLU A 79 -7.94 -1.67 9.64
N CYS A 80 -8.30 -0.75 8.74
CA CYS A 80 -9.02 -1.04 7.51
C CYS A 80 -8.19 -0.52 6.33
N LEU A 81 -7.84 -1.40 5.39
CA LEU A 81 -7.17 -1.03 4.15
C LEU A 81 -8.20 -1.09 3.01
N LEU A 82 -8.50 0.07 2.42
CA LEU A 82 -9.35 0.17 1.22
C LEU A 82 -8.62 -0.48 0.03
N LEU A 83 -9.32 -1.31 -0.74
CA LEU A 83 -8.77 -1.96 -1.93
C LEU A 83 -9.36 -1.36 -3.20
N GLN A 84 -10.68 -1.43 -3.33
CA GLN A 84 -11.41 -0.93 -4.49
C GLN A 84 -12.88 -0.67 -4.12
N PRO A 85 -13.57 0.24 -4.84
CA PRO A 85 -15.01 0.38 -4.76
C PRO A 85 -15.72 -0.93 -5.11
N ALA A 86 -16.89 -1.15 -4.52
CA ALA A 86 -17.78 -2.24 -4.84
C ALA A 86 -18.84 -1.76 -5.86
N GLU A 87 -20.11 -2.11 -5.66
CA GLU A 87 -21.22 -1.73 -6.54
C GLU A 87 -21.57 -0.22 -6.51
N ASP A 88 -21.27 0.47 -5.41
CA ASP A 88 -21.61 1.87 -5.18
C ASP A 88 -20.44 2.65 -4.56
N ALA A 89 -20.53 3.98 -4.56
CA ALA A 89 -19.43 4.85 -4.12
C ALA A 89 -19.10 4.77 -2.62
N GLN A 90 -20.06 4.35 -1.79
CA GLN A 90 -19.93 4.26 -0.32
C GLN A 90 -19.52 2.85 0.13
N THR A 91 -19.65 1.85 -0.73
CA THR A 91 -19.30 0.45 -0.44
C THR A 91 -17.95 0.08 -1.05
N TRP A 92 -17.06 -0.48 -0.23
CA TRP A 92 -15.70 -0.83 -0.64
C TRP A 92 -15.33 -2.24 -0.21
N TRP A 93 -14.44 -2.85 -1.00
CA TRP A 93 -13.72 -4.04 -0.58
C TRP A 93 -12.48 -3.63 0.23
N CYS A 94 -12.33 -4.24 1.40
CA CYS A 94 -11.32 -3.86 2.37
C CYS A 94 -10.59 -5.08 2.96
N LEU A 95 -9.34 -4.90 3.38
CA LEU A 95 -8.69 -5.79 4.35
C LEU A 95 -8.87 -5.23 5.76
N LEU A 96 -9.34 -6.06 6.68
CA LEU A 96 -9.58 -5.67 8.07
C LEU A 96 -8.60 -6.38 9.00
N LYS A 97 -8.05 -5.64 9.97
CA LYS A 97 -7.21 -6.17 11.04
C LYS A 97 -7.68 -5.64 12.40
N PRO A 98 -8.16 -6.49 13.32
CA PRO A 98 -8.42 -7.93 13.18
C PRO A 98 -9.74 -8.22 12.42
N GLY A 99 -9.67 -8.84 11.24
CA GLY A 99 -10.81 -9.00 10.34
C GLY A 99 -11.98 -9.80 10.93
N LYS A 100 -11.73 -11.05 11.36
CA LYS A 100 -12.79 -11.92 11.93
C LYS A 100 -13.54 -11.26 13.09
N LYS A 101 -12.81 -10.64 14.03
CA LYS A 101 -13.39 -9.96 15.19
C LYS A 101 -14.21 -8.72 14.80
N THR A 102 -13.82 -8.05 13.73
CA THR A 102 -14.52 -6.86 13.22
C THR A 102 -15.78 -7.26 12.47
N PHE A 103 -15.71 -8.32 11.67
CA PHE A 103 -16.89 -8.92 11.06
C PHE A 103 -17.92 -9.40 12.09
N SER A 104 -17.49 -10.12 13.13
CA SER A 104 -18.40 -10.54 14.21
C SER A 104 -19.02 -9.39 15.01
N ALA A 105 -18.37 -8.22 15.05
CA ALA A 105 -18.92 -7.03 15.69
C ALA A 105 -19.92 -6.28 14.80
N GLY A 106 -19.99 -6.61 13.50
CA GLY A 106 -20.91 -6.02 12.52
C GLY A 106 -20.53 -4.60 12.06
N SER A 107 -19.86 -3.81 12.89
CA SER A 107 -19.49 -2.44 12.56
C SER A 107 -18.20 -1.96 13.23
N PHE A 108 -17.70 -0.85 12.72
CA PHE A 108 -16.64 -0.06 13.33
C PHE A 108 -16.74 1.39 12.85
N GLY A 109 -16.08 2.32 13.54
CA GLY A 109 -16.07 3.72 13.12
C GLY A 109 -15.06 4.55 13.88
N LEU A 110 -14.98 5.82 13.50
CA LEU A 110 -14.25 6.84 14.24
C LEU A 110 -15.25 7.94 14.63
N PRO A 111 -15.56 8.12 15.92
CA PRO A 111 -16.57 9.08 16.37
C PRO A 111 -16.29 10.50 15.84
N GLY A 112 -17.30 11.12 15.22
CA GLY A 112 -17.20 12.45 14.62
C GLY A 112 -16.63 12.49 13.21
N ASP A 113 -16.25 11.33 12.65
CA ASP A 113 -15.69 11.23 11.30
C ASP A 113 -16.48 10.29 10.39
N TYR A 114 -16.67 9.03 10.80
CA TYR A 114 -17.41 8.05 10.01
C TYR A 114 -17.89 6.85 10.84
N GLN A 115 -18.96 6.22 10.36
CA GLN A 115 -19.37 4.86 10.73
C GLN A 115 -19.19 3.91 9.54
N ALA A 116 -18.99 2.63 9.80
CA ALA A 116 -18.83 1.62 8.78
C ALA A 116 -19.48 0.29 9.19
N GLU A 117 -20.31 -0.25 8.31
CA GLU A 117 -20.96 -1.55 8.45
C GLU A 117 -20.20 -2.61 7.65
N VAL A 118 -19.90 -3.75 8.26
CA VAL A 118 -19.23 -4.88 7.59
C VAL A 118 -20.30 -5.84 7.07
N LEU A 119 -20.58 -5.76 5.77
CA LEU A 119 -21.71 -6.46 5.13
C LEU A 119 -21.44 -7.96 4.96
N GLU A 120 -20.25 -8.32 4.47
CA GLU A 120 -19.89 -9.71 4.21
C GLU A 120 -18.38 -9.94 4.19
N MET A 121 -17.99 -11.20 4.38
CA MET A 121 -16.64 -11.69 4.13
C MET A 121 -16.58 -12.28 2.72
N GLY A 122 -15.76 -11.68 1.86
CA GLY A 122 -15.52 -12.16 0.51
C GLY A 122 -14.37 -13.17 0.45
N ASN A 123 -13.88 -13.39 -0.77
CA ASN A 123 -12.76 -14.29 -1.03
C ASN A 123 -11.43 -13.67 -0.59
N ASN A 124 -10.43 -14.53 -0.33
CA ASN A 124 -9.06 -14.14 0.02
C ASN A 124 -8.93 -13.24 1.27
N GLY A 125 -9.92 -13.28 2.17
CA GLY A 125 -9.89 -12.52 3.43
C GLY A 125 -10.29 -11.05 3.31
N ASN A 126 -10.87 -10.64 2.18
CA ASN A 126 -11.44 -9.31 2.00
C ASN A 126 -12.83 -9.23 2.62
N TYR A 127 -13.24 -8.03 3.04
CA TYR A 127 -14.56 -7.75 3.59
C TYR A 127 -15.22 -6.65 2.78
N ARG A 128 -16.52 -6.78 2.52
CA ARG A 128 -17.32 -5.71 1.92
C ARG A 128 -17.80 -4.80 3.04
N VAL A 129 -17.47 -3.52 2.97
CA VAL A 129 -17.72 -2.54 4.01
C VAL A 129 -18.47 -1.36 3.41
N ARG A 130 -19.62 -1.01 3.99
CA ARG A 130 -20.34 0.21 3.64
C ARG A 130 -20.00 1.31 4.63
N PHE A 131 -19.50 2.41 4.11
CA PHE A 131 -19.13 3.58 4.91
C PHE A 131 -20.26 4.60 4.93
N GLN A 132 -20.35 5.32 6.05
CA GLN A 132 -21.22 6.45 6.27
C GLN A 132 -20.35 7.56 6.88
N PRO A 133 -19.74 8.42 6.04
CA PRO A 133 -19.02 9.60 6.52
C PRO A 133 -20.00 10.57 7.19
N GLU A 134 -19.55 11.27 8.24
CA GLU A 134 -20.34 12.32 8.91
C GLU A 134 -20.40 13.61 8.07
N ARG A 135 -19.48 13.75 7.11
CA ARG A 135 -19.40 14.88 6.17
C ARG A 135 -19.93 14.44 4.81
N ASP A 136 -20.39 15.39 4.01
CA ASP A 136 -20.67 15.17 2.59
C ASP A 136 -19.34 15.07 1.82
N GLU A 137 -18.69 13.91 1.89
CA GLU A 137 -17.40 13.63 1.24
C GLU A 137 -17.36 12.21 0.67
N SER A 138 -16.54 11.98 -0.36
CA SER A 138 -16.34 10.64 -0.90
C SER A 138 -15.45 9.79 0.04
N ILE A 139 -15.49 8.47 -0.12
CA ILE A 139 -14.61 7.58 0.66
C ILE A 139 -13.13 7.81 0.33
N THR A 140 -12.85 8.23 -0.90
CA THR A 140 -11.51 8.63 -1.32
C THR A 140 -11.05 9.89 -0.57
N ASP A 141 -11.91 10.90 -0.41
CA ASP A 141 -11.60 12.13 0.33
C ASP A 141 -11.43 11.86 1.83
N LEU A 142 -12.33 11.04 2.40
CA LEU A 142 -12.21 10.55 3.77
C LEU A 142 -10.86 9.84 3.98
N SER A 143 -10.48 8.97 3.04
CA SER A 143 -9.21 8.25 3.05
C SER A 143 -8.01 9.18 2.95
N GLU A 144 -8.08 10.24 2.15
CA GLU A 144 -6.98 11.22 2.03
C GLU A 144 -6.81 12.07 3.28
N ARG A 145 -7.91 12.35 3.98
CA ARG A 145 -7.94 13.16 5.21
C ARG A 145 -7.49 12.39 6.44
N LEU A 146 -7.98 11.16 6.62
CA LEU A 146 -7.78 10.36 7.84
C LEU A 146 -6.81 9.20 7.66
N GLY A 147 -6.66 8.76 6.42
CA GLY A 147 -5.91 7.56 6.12
C GLY A 147 -4.41 7.81 6.12
N ILE A 148 -3.69 6.69 6.14
CA ILE A 148 -2.25 6.68 6.06
C ILE A 148 -1.81 5.88 4.85
N LEU A 149 -0.67 6.26 4.29
CA LEU A 149 -0.06 5.53 3.19
C LEU A 149 0.19 4.07 3.60
N PRO A 150 -0.36 3.09 2.87
CA PRO A 150 -0.19 1.69 3.20
C PRO A 150 1.17 1.20 2.74
N LEU A 151 2.18 1.38 3.59
CA LEU A 151 3.50 0.82 3.31
C LEU A 151 3.45 -0.72 3.36
N PRO A 152 4.22 -1.40 2.51
CA PRO A 152 4.41 -2.84 2.58
C PRO A 152 4.87 -3.27 3.98
N PRO A 153 4.49 -4.48 4.43
CA PRO A 153 4.72 -4.92 5.81
C PRO A 153 6.19 -5.04 6.21
N TYR A 154 7.11 -5.11 5.24
CA TYR A 154 8.56 -5.16 5.45
C TYR A 154 9.21 -3.77 5.56
N ILE A 155 8.46 -2.69 5.32
CA ILE A 155 8.90 -1.33 5.61
C ILE A 155 8.36 -0.96 6.99
N GLU A 156 9.24 -0.93 7.98
CA GLU A 156 8.86 -0.70 9.36
C GLU A 156 8.64 0.80 9.58
N ARG A 157 7.41 1.16 9.99
CA ARG A 157 7.04 2.51 10.45
C ARG A 157 6.16 2.42 11.68
N THR A 158 6.60 3.07 12.75
CA THR A 158 5.75 3.31 13.92
C THR A 158 4.88 4.54 13.68
N ALA A 159 3.81 4.73 14.48
CA ALA A 159 2.90 5.86 14.28
C ALA A 159 3.59 7.23 14.42
N GLN A 160 4.62 7.33 15.26
CA GLN A 160 5.40 8.53 15.58
C GLN A 160 6.67 8.69 14.74
N ASP A 161 6.88 7.82 13.74
CA ASP A 161 8.09 7.85 12.94
C ASP A 161 8.16 9.14 12.08
N PRO A 162 9.21 9.96 12.21
CA PRO A 162 9.33 11.23 11.50
C PRO A 162 9.38 11.07 9.97
N ARG A 163 9.79 9.89 9.49
CA ARG A 163 9.94 9.57 8.06
C ARG A 163 8.60 9.46 7.33
N ARG A 164 7.50 9.28 8.07
CA ARG A 164 6.15 9.14 7.49
C ARG A 164 5.70 10.34 6.67
N SER A 165 6.16 11.53 7.03
CA SER A 165 5.92 12.75 6.25
C SER A 165 6.50 12.63 4.83
N GLN A 166 7.73 12.12 4.73
CA GLN A 166 8.45 11.93 3.47
C GLN A 166 7.92 10.74 2.66
N ASP A 167 7.39 9.71 3.32
CA ASP A 167 6.85 8.53 2.63
C ASP A 167 5.75 8.92 1.61
N ASN A 168 4.91 9.92 1.92
CA ASN A 168 3.87 10.42 1.01
C ASN A 168 4.44 10.96 -0.32
N GLU A 169 5.62 11.57 -0.29
CA GLU A 169 6.27 12.12 -1.49
C GLU A 169 7.14 11.08 -2.19
N ARG A 170 7.84 10.25 -1.40
CA ARG A 170 8.93 9.41 -1.89
C ARG A 170 8.51 8.00 -2.30
N TYR A 171 7.42 7.48 -1.73
CA TYR A 171 6.87 6.18 -2.08
C TYR A 171 6.09 6.19 -3.41
N GLN A 172 5.68 7.38 -3.85
CA GLN A 172 4.90 7.51 -5.07
C GLN A 172 5.72 7.17 -6.32
N THR A 173 5.00 6.71 -7.34
CA THR A 173 5.55 6.60 -8.69
C THR A 173 5.80 7.99 -9.25
N VAL A 174 6.96 8.19 -9.88
CA VAL A 174 7.30 9.42 -10.60
C VAL A 174 6.88 9.25 -12.03
#